data_AF-T1XK02-F1
#
_entry.id   AF-T1XK02-F1
#
_cell.length_a   1.000
_cell.length_b   1.000
_cell.length_c   1.000
_cell.angle_alpha   90.00
_cell.angle_beta   90.00
_cell.angle_gamma   90.00
#
_symmetry.space_group_name_H-M   'P 1'
#
loop_
_entity.id
_entity.type
_entity.pdbx_description
1 polymer ?
#
loop_
_entity_poly.entity_id
_entity_poly.type
_entity_poly.pdbx_seq_one_letter_code
_entity_poly.pdbx_strand_id
1 'polypeptide(L)'
;MKTAQLPPVRVEQSVRDEIESVLRQGESLSQFVENAAVQAAQRRKSQQEFLARGRESLKRAKKSGEYYSAKDALDVMQARLDARIAQRQRGNADRS
;
A
#
# COMPACT_ATOMS: atom_id res chain seq x y z
N MET A 1 -6.94 4.78 -23.40
CA MET A 1 -5.63 4.60 -24.06
C MET A 1 -4.54 5.01 -23.08
N LYS A 2 -3.45 4.23 -22.94
CA LYS A 2 -2.28 4.63 -22.14
C LYS A 2 -1.40 5.54 -23.01
N THR A 3 -1.13 6.75 -22.57
CA THR A 3 -0.50 7.82 -23.38
C THR A 3 0.99 7.98 -23.11
N ALA A 4 1.52 7.34 -22.08
CA ALA A 4 2.92 7.41 -21.70
C ALA A 4 3.50 5.99 -21.50
N GLN A 5 4.78 5.82 -21.82
CA GLN A 5 5.50 4.56 -21.71
C GLN A 5 6.60 4.67 -20.66
N LEU A 6 6.84 3.60 -19.91
CA LEU A 6 8.04 3.48 -19.10
C LEU A 6 9.28 3.42 -20.01
N PRO A 7 10.41 4.04 -19.61
CA PRO A 7 11.63 3.96 -20.40
C PRO A 7 12.10 2.50 -20.54
N PRO A 8 12.81 2.18 -21.63
CA PRO A 8 13.37 0.84 -21.81
C PRO A 8 14.39 0.54 -20.70
N VAL A 9 14.20 -0.56 -19.99
CA VAL A 9 15.09 -1.03 -18.92
C VAL A 9 15.87 -2.24 -19.42
N ARG A 10 17.20 -2.18 -19.36
CA ARG A 10 18.07 -3.33 -19.63
C ARG A 10 18.20 -4.15 -18.35
N VAL A 11 18.02 -5.45 -18.46
CA VAL A 11 18.17 -6.41 -17.37
C VAL A 11 18.95 -7.61 -17.87
N GLU A 12 19.57 -8.35 -16.95
CA GLU A 12 20.18 -9.64 -17.25
C GLU A 12 19.10 -10.65 -17.68
N GLN A 13 19.50 -11.63 -18.49
CA GLN A 13 18.57 -12.67 -18.98
C GLN A 13 17.96 -13.45 -17.81
N SER A 14 18.75 -13.79 -16.80
CA SER A 14 18.26 -14.51 -15.61
C SER A 14 17.16 -13.76 -14.85
N VAL A 15 17.23 -12.43 -14.81
CA VAL A 15 16.20 -11.60 -14.17
C VAL A 15 14.89 -11.63 -14.97
N ARG A 16 14.98 -11.61 -16.29
CA ARG A 16 13.80 -11.78 -17.16
C ARG A 16 13.17 -13.15 -16.94
N ASP A 17 13.97 -14.21 -16.94
CA ASP A 17 13.49 -15.59 -16.80
C ASP A 17 12.78 -15.79 -15.45
N GLU A 18 13.34 -15.23 -14.37
CA GLU A 18 12.72 -15.25 -13.04
C GLU A 18 11.34 -14.58 -13.05
N ILE A 19 11.22 -13.39 -13.66
CA ILE A 19 9.94 -12.69 -13.73
C ILE A 19 8.93 -13.47 -14.58
N GLU A 20 9.34 -13.99 -15.72
CA GLU A 20 8.47 -14.77 -16.62
C GLU A 20 7.97 -16.04 -15.94
N SER A 21 8.76 -16.67 -15.07
CA SER A 21 8.37 -17.88 -14.32
C SER A 21 7.25 -17.66 -13.30
N VAL A 22 7.03 -16.42 -12.85
CA VAL A 22 6.02 -16.08 -11.83
C VAL A 22 4.77 -15.40 -12.41
N LEU A 23 4.68 -15.25 -13.73
CA LEU A 23 3.52 -14.65 -14.39
C LEU A 23 2.28 -15.51 -14.20
N ARG A 24 1.13 -14.86 -14.00
CA ARG A 24 -0.17 -15.54 -13.95
C ARG A 24 -0.65 -15.86 -15.37
N GLN A 25 -1.60 -16.80 -15.47
CA GLN A 25 -2.21 -17.14 -16.76
C GLN A 25 -2.83 -15.90 -17.42
N GLY A 26 -2.39 -15.57 -18.63
CA GLY A 26 -2.84 -14.40 -19.39
C GLY A 26 -2.20 -13.08 -18.98
N GLU A 27 -1.26 -13.07 -18.02
CA GLU A 27 -0.48 -11.90 -17.65
C GLU A 27 0.76 -11.76 -18.55
N SER A 28 0.96 -10.57 -19.10
CA SER A 28 2.16 -10.24 -19.87
C SER A 28 3.24 -9.61 -18.99
N LEU A 29 4.49 -9.73 -19.43
CA LEU A 29 5.64 -9.10 -18.77
C LEU A 29 5.43 -7.57 -18.59
N SER A 30 4.89 -6.90 -19.61
CA SER A 30 4.61 -5.46 -19.56
C SER A 30 3.57 -5.10 -18.49
N GLN A 31 2.51 -5.91 -18.34
CA GLN A 31 1.50 -5.71 -17.29
C GLN A 31 2.09 -5.93 -15.90
N PHE A 32 2.91 -6.96 -15.73
CA PHE A 32 3.61 -7.22 -14.47
C PHE A 32 4.50 -6.04 -14.07
N VAL A 33 5.34 -5.55 -14.99
CA VAL A 33 6.26 -4.42 -14.75
C VAL A 33 5.50 -3.14 -14.43
N GLU A 34 4.44 -2.83 -15.18
CA GLU A 34 3.58 -1.69 -14.91
C GLU A 34 2.97 -1.79 -13.50
N ASN A 35 2.36 -2.92 -13.17
CA ASN A 35 1.74 -3.14 -11.86
C ASN A 35 2.76 -2.99 -10.73
N ALA A 36 3.95 -3.56 -10.88
CA ALA A 36 5.03 -3.45 -9.91
C ALA A 36 5.46 -1.99 -9.70
N ALA A 37 5.63 -1.23 -10.79
CA ALA A 37 6.01 0.18 -10.76
C ALA A 37 4.93 1.04 -10.07
N VAL A 38 3.67 0.84 -10.41
CA VAL A 38 2.53 1.55 -9.82
C VAL A 38 2.45 1.26 -8.31
N GLN A 39 2.52 -0.01 -7.92
CA GLN A 39 2.48 -0.40 -6.51
C GLN A 39 3.67 0.18 -5.73
N ALA A 40 4.87 0.17 -6.31
CA ALA A 40 6.05 0.77 -5.68
C ALA A 40 5.89 2.29 -5.48
N ALA A 41 5.37 2.99 -6.48
CA ALA A 41 5.08 4.42 -6.39
C ALA A 41 4.04 4.72 -5.31
N GLN A 42 2.95 3.94 -5.27
CA GLN A 42 1.91 4.07 -4.24
C GLN A 42 2.47 3.86 -2.84
N ARG A 43 3.25 2.78 -2.62
CA ARG A 43 3.90 2.53 -1.32
C ARG A 43 4.78 3.70 -0.88
N ARG A 44 5.61 4.23 -1.79
CA ARG A 44 6.48 5.38 -1.50
C ARG A 44 5.68 6.64 -1.15
N LYS A 45 4.61 6.92 -1.90
CA LYS A 45 3.71 8.05 -1.62
C LYS A 45 3.05 7.91 -0.25
N SER A 46 2.47 6.75 0.05
CA SER A 46 1.84 6.50 1.35
C SER A 46 2.83 6.63 2.51
N GLN A 47 4.08 6.17 2.35
CA GLN A 47 5.14 6.33 3.35
C GLN A 47 5.48 7.81 3.57
N GLN A 48 5.65 8.59 2.51
CA GLN A 48 5.94 10.02 2.61
C GLN A 48 4.81 10.79 3.29
N GLU A 49 3.56 10.50 2.93
CA GLU A 49 2.39 11.10 3.56
C GLU A 49 2.26 10.72 5.04
N PHE A 50 2.58 9.47 5.40
CA PHE A 50 2.60 9.03 6.79
C PHE A 50 3.62 9.82 7.61
N LEU A 51 4.84 9.98 7.10
CA LEU A 51 5.88 10.78 7.76
C LEU A 51 5.48 12.26 7.86
N ALA A 52 4.88 12.82 6.83
CA ALA A 52 4.37 14.20 6.85
C ALA A 52 3.31 14.37 7.95
N ARG A 53 2.31 13.48 8.01
CA ARG A 53 1.29 13.48 9.06
C ARG A 53 1.88 13.32 10.46
N GLY A 54 2.88 12.45 10.63
CA GLY A 54 3.58 12.26 11.90
C GLY A 54 4.30 13.52 12.37
N ARG A 55 5.01 14.20 11.47
CA ARG A 55 5.69 15.48 11.78
C ARG A 55 4.70 16.57 12.17
N GLU A 56 3.58 16.69 11.45
CA GLU A 56 2.53 17.66 11.78
C GLU A 56 1.84 17.34 13.11
N SER A 57 1.58 16.06 13.41
CA SER A 57 1.06 15.62 14.70
C SER A 57 2.00 15.99 15.85
N LEU A 58 3.31 15.78 15.69
CA LEU A 58 4.31 16.18 16.68
C LEU A 58 4.32 17.69 16.91
N LYS A 59 4.25 18.51 15.85
CA LYS A 59 4.16 19.97 15.97
C LYS A 59 2.91 20.39 16.75
N ARG A 60 1.76 19.75 16.49
CA ARG A 60 0.50 20.01 17.19
C ARG A 60 0.59 19.64 18.67
N ALA A 61 1.07 18.44 18.99
CA ALA A 61 1.23 17.98 20.38
C ALA A 61 2.16 18.91 21.18
N LYS A 62 3.25 19.39 20.57
CA LYS A 62 4.14 20.39 21.19
C LYS A 62 3.43 21.73 21.46
N LYS A 63 2.49 22.14 20.60
CA LYS A 63 1.73 23.39 20.75
C LYS A 63 0.58 23.27 21.76
N SER A 64 -0.14 22.16 21.76
CA SER A 64 -1.30 21.93 22.64
C SER A 64 -0.93 21.37 24.00
N GLY A 65 0.21 20.69 24.13
CA GLY A 65 0.58 19.93 25.31
C GLY A 65 -0.17 18.60 25.45
N GLU A 66 -1.01 18.25 24.46
CA GLU A 66 -1.82 17.03 24.50
C GLU A 66 -1.06 15.86 23.85
N TYR A 67 -0.91 14.79 24.62
CA TYR A 67 -0.25 13.55 24.19
C TYR A 67 -1.15 12.37 24.52
N TYR A 68 -1.14 11.36 23.65
CA TYR A 68 -1.85 10.10 23.86
C TYR A 68 -0.84 9.00 24.11
N SER A 69 -1.18 8.06 24.99
CA SER A 69 -0.33 6.88 25.19
C SER A 69 -0.34 6.02 23.92
N ALA A 70 0.79 5.33 23.68
CA ALA A 70 0.86 4.40 22.55
C ALA A 70 -0.19 3.30 22.66
N LYS A 71 -0.51 2.86 23.88
CA LYS A 71 -1.53 1.85 24.16
C LYS A 71 -2.92 2.32 23.69
N ASP A 72 -3.35 3.51 24.12
CA ASP A 72 -4.69 4.02 23.75
C ASP A 72 -4.82 4.20 22.24
N ALA A 73 -3.75 4.68 21.59
CA ALA A 73 -3.72 4.82 20.14
C ALA A 73 -3.85 3.46 19.43
N LEU A 74 -3.12 2.43 19.91
CA LEU A 74 -3.17 1.08 19.34
C LEU A 74 -4.52 0.40 19.58
N ASP A 75 -5.11 0.55 20.77
CA ASP A 75 -6.41 -0.02 21.12
C ASP A 75 -7.51 0.55 20.20
N VAL A 76 -7.48 1.85 19.93
CA VAL A 76 -8.40 2.49 18.97
C VAL A 76 -8.19 2.00 17.54
N MET A 77 -6.94 1.78 17.12
CA MET A 77 -6.64 1.23 15.79
C MET A 77 -7.15 -0.21 15.65
N GLN A 78 -6.94 -1.05 16.68
CA GLN A 78 -7.41 -2.42 16.70
C GLN A 78 -8.94 -2.49 16.62
N ALA A 79 -9.65 -1.69 17.41
CA ALA A 79 -11.11 -1.63 17.37
C ALA A 79 -11.65 -1.25 15.97
N ARG A 80 -10.99 -0.32 15.28
CA ARG A 80 -11.35 0.05 13.90
C ARG A 80 -11.10 -1.09 12.92
N LEU A 81 -10.00 -1.82 13.08
CA LEU A 81 -9.67 -2.97 12.24
C LEU A 81 -10.70 -4.09 12.42
N ASP A 82 -11.02 -4.44 13.65
CA ASP A 82 -11.99 -5.48 13.98
C ASP A 82 -13.37 -5.17 13.40
N ALA A 83 -13.81 -3.91 13.51
CA ALA A 83 -15.07 -3.45 12.92
C ALA A 83 -15.09 -3.63 11.39
N ARG A 84 -13.99 -3.35 10.70
CA ARG A 84 -13.89 -3.50 9.23
C ARG A 84 -13.85 -4.96 8.81
N ILE A 85 -13.18 -5.82 9.58
CA ILE A 85 -13.17 -7.27 9.35
C ILE A 85 -14.59 -7.83 9.51
N ALA A 86 -15.29 -7.47 10.59
CA ALA A 86 -16.66 -7.91 10.83
C ALA A 86 -17.64 -7.45 9.73
N GLN A 87 -17.50 -6.21 9.24
CA GLN A 87 -18.28 -5.71 8.09
C GLN A 87 -18.06 -6.56 6.82
N ARG A 88 -16.81 -6.92 6.54
CA ARG A 88 -16.46 -7.72 5.37
C ARG A 88 -17.00 -9.15 5.47
N GLN A 89 -16.97 -9.74 6.66
CA GLN A 89 -17.50 -11.09 6.90
C GLN A 89 -19.03 -11.13 6.73
N ARG A 90 -19.76 -10.15 7.26
CA ARG A 90 -21.22 -10.04 7.07
C ARG A 90 -21.61 -9.85 5.61
N GLY A 91 -20.89 -9.00 4.87
CA GLY A 91 -21.13 -8.81 3.44
C GLY A 91 -20.81 -10.01 2.55
N ASN A 92 -19.98 -10.94 3.01
CA ASN A 92 -19.77 -12.23 2.35
C ASN A 92 -20.87 -13.25 2.70
N ALA A 93 -21.39 -13.22 3.93
CA ALA A 93 -22.48 -14.08 4.36
C ALA A 93 -23.81 -13.76 3.65
N ASP A 94 -24.11 -12.48 3.41
CA ASP A 94 -25.31 -12.04 2.65
C ASP A 94 -25.25 -12.34 1.14
N ARG A 95 -24.08 -12.75 0.61
CA ARG A 95 -23.88 -13.08 -0.81
C ARG A 95 -23.78 -14.59 -1.07
N SER A 96 -23.87 -15.40 -0.02
CA SER A 96 -23.83 -16.87 -0.05
C SER A 96 -25.23 -17.42 0.13
#